data_AF-A0AAD9GX68-F1
#
_entry.id   AF-A0AAD9GX68-F1
#
_cell.length_a   1.000
_cell.length_b   1.000
_cell.length_c   1.000
_cell.angle_alpha   90.00
_cell.angle_beta   90.00
_cell.angle_gamma   90.00
#
_symmetry.space_group_name_H-M   'P 1'
#
loop_
_entity.id
_entity.type
_entity.pdbx_description
1 polymer ?
#
loop_
_entity_poly.entity_id
_entity_poly.type
_entity_poly.pdbx_seq_one_letter_code
_entity_poly.pdbx_strand_id
1 'polypeptide(L)'
;MDQTISVITNDGRNIIGVLKGFDQCVNLILDDSFERVFSLKEPVEAVELGLYIVRGDNISVIGGVPENIREQVIDDQTRAAPLKPLVH
;
A
#
# COMPACT_ATOMS: atom_id res chain seq x y z
N MET A 1 -10.59 -14.77 2.00
CA MET A 1 -9.67 -14.07 1.08
C MET A 1 -10.52 -13.19 0.19
N ASP A 2 -9.97 -12.12 -0.39
CA ASP A 2 -10.67 -10.92 -0.89
C ASP A 2 -10.90 -9.82 0.17
N GLN A 3 -9.89 -9.54 0.99
CA GLN A 3 -9.87 -8.35 1.85
C GLN A 3 -8.99 -7.28 1.21
N THR A 4 -9.46 -6.04 1.22
CA THR A 4 -8.62 -4.88 0.88
C THR A 4 -7.66 -4.61 2.03
N ILE A 5 -6.37 -4.60 1.73
CA ILE A 5 -5.31 -4.37 2.71
C ILE A 5 -4.39 -3.22 2.26
N SER A 6 -3.80 -2.55 3.23
CA SER A 6 -2.69 -1.62 3.06
C SER A 6 -1.40 -2.28 3.55
N VAL A 7 -0.36 -2.20 2.74
CA VAL A 7 0.96 -2.77 2.97
C VAL A 7 1.97 -1.63 3.01
N ILE A 8 2.69 -1.51 4.13
CA ILE A 8 3.83 -0.61 4.25
C ILE A 8 5.09 -1.43 4.03
N THR A 9 5.89 -1.03 3.05
CA THR A 9 7.17 -1.68 2.73
C THR A 9 8.33 -1.04 3.50
N ASN A 10 9.47 -1.74 3.57
CA ASN A 10 10.65 -1.28 4.31
C ASN A 10 11.26 0.01 3.73
N ASP A 11 11.01 0.33 2.46
CA ASP A 11 11.42 1.59 1.83
C ASP A 11 10.38 2.72 2.01
N GLY A 12 9.30 2.48 2.77
CA GLY A 12 8.32 3.49 3.15
C GLY A 12 7.16 3.69 2.17
N ARG A 13 6.97 2.78 1.20
CA ARG A 13 5.84 2.84 0.26
C ARG A 13 4.57 2.33 0.92
N ASN A 14 3.43 2.87 0.51
CA ASN A 14 2.11 2.44 0.98
C ASN A 14 1.32 1.88 -0.20
N ILE A 15 1.18 0.56 -0.25
CA ILE A 15 0.51 -0.15 -1.33
C ILE A 15 -0.82 -0.67 -0.83
N ILE A 16 -1.89 -0.36 -1.54
CA ILE A 16 -3.23 -0.87 -1.25
C ILE A 16 -3.63 -1.82 -2.37
N GLY A 17 -4.26 -2.93 -2.02
CA GLY A 17 -4.81 -3.88 -2.99
C GLY A 17 -5.66 -4.96 -2.34
N VAL A 18 -6.30 -5.78 -3.17
CA VAL A 18 -7.09 -6.93 -2.72
C VAL A 18 -6.17 -8.12 -2.53
N LEU A 19 -6.11 -8.67 -1.31
CA LEU A 19 -5.27 -9.83 -1.01
C LEU A 19 -5.82 -11.10 -1.68
N LYS A 20 -5.11 -11.60 -2.69
CA LYS A 20 -5.43 -12.84 -3.41
C LYS A 20 -4.70 -14.07 -2.87
N GLY A 21 -3.53 -13.88 -2.28
CA GLY A 21 -2.76 -14.98 -1.71
C GLY A 21 -1.58 -14.52 -0.89
N PHE A 22 -1.15 -15.39 0.01
CA PHE A 22 0.08 -15.23 0.78
C PHE A 22 0.72 -16.59 1.06
N ASP A 23 1.99 -16.59 1.43
CA ASP A 23 2.71 -17.78 1.90
C ASP A 23 3.28 -17.61 3.32
N GLN A 24 3.91 -18.65 3.85
CA GLN A 24 4.53 -18.64 5.18
C GLN A 24 5.70 -17.65 5.34
N CYS A 25 6.25 -17.14 4.23
CA CYS A 25 7.29 -16.11 4.22
C CYS A 25 6.70 -14.71 4.10
N VAL A 26 5.36 -14.57 4.14
CA VAL A 26 4.64 -13.31 3.98
C VAL A 26 4.84 -12.69 2.59
N ASN A 27 5.17 -13.49 1.57
CA ASN A 27 5.05 -12.98 0.19
C ASN A 27 3.55 -12.77 -0.10
N LEU A 28 3.18 -11.63 -0.68
CA LEU A 28 1.79 -11.27 -0.94
C LEU A 28 1.52 -11.16 -2.44
N ILE A 29 0.35 -11.64 -2.86
CA ILE A 29 -0.24 -11.36 -4.17
C ILE A 29 -1.41 -10.41 -3.96
N LEU A 30 -1.30 -9.21 -4.51
CA LEU A 30 -2.32 -8.16 -4.45
C LEU A 30 -2.87 -7.92 -5.85
N ASP A 31 -4.19 -7.82 -5.96
CA ASP A 31 -4.89 -7.47 -7.19
C ASP A 31 -5.54 -6.09 -7.07
N ASP A 32 -5.87 -5.46 -8.20
CA ASP A 32 -6.40 -4.09 -8.25
C ASP A 32 -5.59 -3.08 -7.41
N SER A 33 -4.26 -3.25 -7.39
CA SER A 33 -3.39 -2.52 -6.48
C SER A 33 -3.07 -1.12 -6.96
N PHE A 34 -2.87 -0.20 -6.01
CA PHE A 34 -2.34 1.14 -6.24
C PHE A 34 -1.46 1.58 -5.07
N GLU A 35 -0.51 2.47 -5.36
CA GLU A 35 0.32 3.10 -4.33
C GLU A 35 -0.28 4.45 -3.92
N ARG A 36 -0.33 4.71 -2.61
CA ARG A 36 -0.60 6.04 -2.05
C ARG A 36 0.72 6.80 -1.87
N VAL A 37 0.95 7.79 -2.72
CA VAL A 37 2.16 8.60 -2.68
C VAL A 37 1.89 9.89 -1.90
N PHE A 38 2.64 10.10 -0.82
CA PHE A 38 2.57 11.30 0.01
C PHE A 38 3.67 12.29 -0.36
N SER A 39 3.32 13.57 -0.47
CA SER A 39 4.24 14.66 -0.73
C SER A 39 3.91 15.88 0.13
N LEU A 40 4.92 16.74 0.37
CA LEU A 40 4.70 18.04 1.00
C LEU A 40 4.18 19.09 -0.02
N LYS A 41 4.37 18.85 -1.32
CA LYS A 41 4.08 19.81 -2.39
C LYS A 41 2.75 19.57 -3.09
N GLU A 42 2.37 18.31 -3.25
CA GLU A 42 1.16 17.90 -3.93
C GLU A 42 0.26 17.10 -2.96
N PRO A 43 -1.07 17.10 -3.16
CA PRO A 43 -1.99 16.17 -2.48
C PRO A 43 -1.60 14.71 -2.67
N VAL A 44 -2.25 13.82 -1.93
CA VAL A 44 -2.00 12.38 -2.07
C VAL A 44 -2.35 11.93 -3.49
N GLU A 45 -1.46 11.15 -4.09
CA GLU A 45 -1.67 10.58 -5.41
C GLU A 45 -1.86 9.06 -5.32
N ALA A 46 -2.79 8.53 -6.11
CA ALA A 46 -2.98 7.10 -6.32
C ALA A 46 -2.31 6.67 -7.63
N VAL A 47 -1.21 5.92 -7.52
CA VAL A 47 -0.48 5.40 -8.69
C VAL A 47 -0.88 3.94 -8.94
N GLU A 48 -1.48 3.66 -10.10
CA GLU A 48 -1.93 2.32 -10.48
C GLU A 48 -0.78 1.31 -10.58
N LEU A 49 -0.98 0.11 -10.02
CA LEU A 49 -0.05 -1.02 -10.08
C LEU A 49 -0.69 -2.28 -10.68
N GLY A 50 -2.00 -2.49 -10.48
CA GLY A 50 -2.71 -3.68 -10.94
C GLY A 50 -2.37 -4.92 -10.12
N LEU A 51 -2.03 -6.02 -10.80
CA LEU A 51 -1.54 -7.24 -10.16
C LEU A 51 -0.10 -7.02 -9.65
N TYR A 52 0.10 -7.07 -8.34
CA TYR A 52 1.36 -6.73 -7.70
C TYR A 52 1.79 -7.81 -6.71
N ILE A 53 3.06 -8.24 -6.80
CA ILE A 53 3.65 -9.22 -5.88
C ILE A 53 4.64 -8.50 -4.97
N VAL A 54 4.44 -8.60 -3.65
CA VAL A 54 5.33 -8.03 -2.65
C VAL A 54 6.12 -9.15 -1.98
N ARG A 55 7.46 -9.06 -2.01
CA ARG A 55 8.35 -10.03 -1.33
C ARG A 55 8.30 -9.79 0.17
N GLY A 56 8.10 -10.85 0.96
CA GLY A 56 7.84 -10.76 2.40
C GLY A 56 8.96 -10.06 3.20
N ASP A 57 10.22 -10.29 2.84
CA ASP A 57 11.37 -9.62 3.47
C ASP A 57 11.34 -8.08 3.35
N ASN A 58 10.56 -7.55 2.40
CA ASN A 58 10.40 -6.12 2.16
C ASN A 58 9.15 -5.53 2.83
N ILE A 59 8.40 -6.31 3.61
CA ILE A 59 7.16 -5.88 4.26
C ILE A 59 7.43 -5.48 5.72
N SER A 60 6.96 -4.29 6.10
CA SER A 60 7.00 -3.79 7.47
C SER A 60 5.66 -3.96 8.19
N VAL A 61 4.54 -3.58 7.57
CA VAL A 61 3.20 -3.61 8.19
C VAL A 61 2.15 -4.04 7.18
N ILE A 62 1.16 -4.81 7.63
CA ILE A 62 -0.07 -5.13 6.89
C ILE A 62 -1.26 -4.72 7.75
N GLY A 63 -2.20 -3.96 7.19
CA GLY A 63 -3.42 -3.54 7.87
C GLY A 63 -4.65 -3.68 6.98
N GLY A 64 -5.76 -4.19 7.52
CA GLY A 64 -7.04 -4.18 6.83
C GLY A 64 -7.57 -2.76 6.68
N VAL A 65 -8.15 -2.45 5.53
CA VAL A 65 -8.75 -1.14 5.24
C VAL A 65 -10.16 -1.29 4.67
N PRO A 66 -11.00 -0.24 4.73
CA PRO A 66 -12.31 -0.26 4.08
C PRO A 66 -12.20 -0.47 2.56
N GLU A 67 -13.18 -1.14 1.96
CA GLU A 67 -13.19 -1.40 0.51
C GLU A 67 -13.25 -0.10 -0.31
N ASN A 68 -13.90 0.95 0.20
CA ASN A 68 -14.00 2.26 -0.45
C ASN A 68 -12.76 3.16 -0.25
N ILE A 69 -11.64 2.61 0.22
CA ILE A 69 -10.41 3.40 0.46
C ILE A 69 -9.91 4.10 -0.80
N ARG A 70 -10.09 3.51 -1.99
CA ARG A 70 -9.70 4.13 -3.26
C ARG A 70 -10.44 5.45 -3.51
N GLU A 71 -11.75 5.48 -3.26
CA GLU A 71 -12.57 6.69 -3.38
C GLU A 71 -12.09 7.76 -2.39
N GLN A 72 -11.77 7.35 -1.15
CA GLN A 72 -11.24 8.26 -0.13
C GLN A 72 -9.90 8.87 -0.51
N VAL A 73 -9.05 8.14 -1.24
CA VAL A 73 -7.73 8.63 -1.67
C VAL A 73 -7.83 9.65 -2.78
N ILE A 74 -8.78 9.51 -3.71
CA ILE A 74 -8.98 10.45 -4.82
C ILE A 74 -9.25 11.87 -4.30
N ASP A 75 -10.01 11.97 -3.21
CA ASP A 75 -10.36 13.25 -2.59
C ASP A 75 -9.40 13.65 -1.43
N ASP A 76 -8.33 12.89 -1.19
CA ASP A 76 -7.41 13.10 -0.07
C ASP A 76 -6.46 14.30 -0.31
N GLN A 77 -6.81 15.44 0.27
CA GLN A 77 -6.02 16.68 0.20
C GLN A 77 -4.81 16.71 1.15
N THR A 78 -4.50 15.60 1.84
CA THR A 78 -3.41 15.53 2.81
C THR A 78 -2.06 15.77 2.14
N ARG A 79 -1.22 16.56 2.81
CA ARG A 79 0.18 16.80 2.43
C ARG A 79 1.07 16.36 3.58
N ALA A 80 1.86 15.32 3.35
CA ALA A 80 2.70 14.72 4.37
C ALA A 80 4.04 14.32 3.76
N ALA A 81 5.08 14.28 4.60
CA ALA A 81 6.34 13.70 4.19
C ALA A 81 6.17 12.18 3.97
N PRO A 82 6.90 11.57 3.00
CA PRO A 82 6.95 10.13 2.87
C PRO A 82 7.38 9.45 4.18
N LEU A 83 6.97 8.20 4.36
CA LEU A 83 7.46 7.39 5.47
C LEU A 83 8.96 7.18 5.31
N LYS A 84 9.69 7.24 6.43
CA LYS A 84 11.11 6.95 6.43
C LYS A 84 11.33 5.45 6.21
N PRO A 85 12.41 5.06 5.51
CA PRO A 85 12.77 3.66 5.39
C PRO A 85 13.13 3.09 6.77
N LEU A 86 12.92 1.78 6.92
CA LEU A 86 13.35 1.03 8.09
C LEU A 86 14.88 0.98 8.15
N VAL A 87 15.45 1.23 9.33
CA VAL A 87 16.88 1.05 9.60
C VAL A 87 17.02 -0.16 10.51
N HIS A 88 17.75 -1.16 10.04
CA HIS A 88 18.03 -2.40 10.77
C HIS A 88 19.18 -2.24 11.77
#